data_AF-A0AAW2DRI0-F1
#
_entry.id   AF-A0AAW2DRI0-F1
#
_cell.length_a   1.000
_cell.length_b   1.000
_cell.length_c   1.000
_cell.angle_alpha   90.00
_cell.angle_beta   90.00
_cell.angle_gamma   90.00
#
_symmetry.space_group_name_H-M   'P 1'
#
loop_
_entity.id
_entity.type
_entity.pdbx_description
1 polymer ?
#
loop_
_entity_poly.entity_id
_entity_poly.type
_entity_poly.pdbx_seq_one_letter_code
_entity_poly.pdbx_strand_id
1 'polypeptide(L)'
;MKIIQASGMQTIGPRGGLEKTDWSKAPFLASCKSFHIDVCEALVNARFCQTQGTRWWDQKEFQDLDAFQYRRLSWVCHGYTIYNYCTNRVRFPILPPECKRDRVV
;
A
#
# COMPACT_ATOMS: atom_id res chain seq x y z
N MET A 1 21.94 -4.31 7.59
CA MET A 1 21.13 -3.70 8.66
C MET A 1 21.16 -2.19 8.45
N LYS A 2 20.06 -1.57 8.02
CA LYS A 2 19.98 -0.10 7.88
C LYS A 2 19.37 0.43 9.18
N ILE A 3 20.12 1.27 9.91
CA ILE A 3 19.59 2.00 11.05
C ILE A 3 18.81 3.19 10.48
N ILE A 4 17.49 3.22 10.71
CA ILE A 4 16.68 4.40 10.38
C ILE A 4 16.79 5.34 11.58
N GLN A 5 17.56 6.41 11.45
CA GLN A 5 17.52 7.51 12.42
C GLN A 5 16.21 8.25 12.21
N ALA A 6 15.30 8.21 13.18
CA ALA A 6 14.12 9.05 13.16
C ALA A 6 14.53 10.45 13.66
N SER A 7 14.19 11.50 12.91
CA SER A 7 14.44 12.90 13.28
C SER A 7 13.10 13.59 13.53
N GLY A 8 13.01 14.42 14.57
CA GLY A 8 11.76 14.93 15.12
C GLY A 8 11.00 15.93 14.24
N MET A 9 9.75 15.56 13.92
CA MET A 9 8.52 16.38 14.07
C MET A 9 7.34 15.39 14.06
N GLN A 10 6.67 15.18 15.20
CA GLN A 10 5.70 14.09 15.40
C GLN A 10 4.26 14.60 15.34
N THR A 11 3.70 14.74 14.13
CA THR A 11 2.33 15.21 13.91
C THR A 11 1.32 14.08 13.77
N ILE A 12 1.69 12.97 13.12
CA ILE A 12 0.85 11.78 12.95
C ILE A 12 1.60 10.56 13.48
N GLY A 13 0.92 9.70 14.22
CA GLY A 13 1.52 8.55 14.90
C GLY A 13 0.47 7.61 15.49
N PRO A 14 0.86 6.71 16.41
CA PRO A 14 -0.09 5.81 17.06
C PRO A 14 -1.23 6.58 17.72
N ARG A 15 -2.42 5.98 17.69
CA ARG A 15 -3.67 6.63 18.11
C ARG A 15 -3.86 8.03 17.48
N GLY A 16 -3.52 8.19 16.20
CA GLY A 16 -3.68 9.46 15.48
C GLY A 16 -2.71 10.57 15.92
N GLY A 17 -1.56 10.21 16.50
CA GLY A 17 -0.54 11.18 16.96
C GLY A 17 -0.65 11.56 18.43
N LEU A 18 -1.55 10.90 19.18
CA LEU A 18 -1.72 11.05 20.62
C LEU A 18 -0.57 10.41 21.41
N GLU A 19 0.00 9.31 20.91
CA GLU A 19 1.21 8.73 21.49
C GLU A 19 2.44 9.29 20.78
N LYS A 20 3.40 9.77 21.57
CA LYS A 20 4.71 10.22 21.09
C LYS A 20 5.73 9.10 21.23
N THR A 21 6.74 9.10 20.36
CA THR A 21 7.82 8.12 20.40
C THR A 21 8.62 8.26 21.69
N ASP A 22 8.75 7.15 22.42
CA ASP A 22 9.60 7.08 23.61
C ASP A 22 11.06 6.79 23.22
N TRP A 23 11.87 7.83 23.16
CA TRP A 23 13.28 7.75 22.76
C TRP A 23 14.17 6.97 23.72
N SER A 24 13.73 6.71 24.96
CA SER A 24 14.46 5.83 25.87
C SER A 24 14.53 4.39 25.37
N LYS A 25 13.63 3.99 24.44
CA LYS A 25 13.58 2.66 23.81
C LYS A 25 14.40 2.56 22.52
N ALA A 26 15.20 3.57 22.20
CA ALA A 26 16.10 3.52 21.05
C ALA A 26 17.19 2.44 21.24
N PRO A 27 17.70 1.85 20.14
CA PRO A 27 17.41 2.15 18.74
C PRO A 27 16.17 1.41 18.19
N PHE A 28 15.39 2.10 17.37
CA PHE A 28 14.32 1.46 16.58
C PHE A 28 14.92 0.86 15.30
N LEU A 29 14.84 -0.47 15.17
CA LEU A 29 15.46 -1.19 14.05
C LEU A 29 14.43 -1.90 13.18
N ALA A 30 14.51 -1.67 11.87
CA ALA A 30 13.80 -2.44 10.86
C ALA A 30 14.79 -3.23 10.00
N SER A 31 14.47 -4.48 9.70
CA SER A 31 15.27 -5.34 8.83
C SER A 31 14.52 -5.61 7.53
N CYS A 32 15.09 -5.15 6.41
CA CYS A 32 14.56 -5.43 5.08
C CYS A 32 15.40 -6.51 4.40
N LYS A 33 14.73 -7.44 3.72
CA LYS A 33 15.33 -8.50 2.88
C LYS A 33 14.58 -8.54 1.55
N SER A 34 15.15 -9.28 0.58
CA SER A 34 14.52 -9.53 -0.72
C SER A 34 14.21 -8.25 -1.52
N PHE A 35 15.26 -7.51 -1.89
CA PHE A 35 15.17 -6.35 -2.78
C PHE A 35 14.96 -6.79 -4.23
N HIS A 36 13.85 -7.48 -4.51
CA HIS A 36 13.48 -7.94 -5.84
C HIS A 36 12.75 -6.83 -6.59
N ILE A 37 13.23 -6.51 -7.78
CA ILE A 37 12.66 -5.50 -8.66
C ILE A 37 12.55 -6.14 -10.05
N ASP A 38 11.33 -6.39 -10.49
CA ASP A 38 11.01 -6.81 -11.86
C ASP A 38 10.04 -5.78 -12.44
N VAL A 39 10.57 -4.90 -13.28
CA VAL A 39 9.89 -3.70 -13.75
C VAL A 39 10.24 -3.43 -15.21
N CYS A 40 9.42 -2.62 -15.87
CA CYS A 40 9.84 -1.99 -17.10
C CYS A 40 10.60 -0.69 -16.79
N GLU A 41 11.90 -0.70 -17.06
CA GLU A 41 12.73 0.48 -16.92
C GLU A 41 12.39 1.52 -17.99
N ALA A 42 12.21 2.77 -17.57
CA ALA A 42 11.89 3.88 -18.45
C ALA A 42 12.64 5.14 -17.96
N LEU A 43 12.99 6.03 -18.88
CA LEU A 43 13.61 7.31 -18.55
C LEU A 43 12.63 8.19 -17.76
N VAL A 44 13.14 9.12 -16.95
CA VAL A 44 12.32 10.01 -16.09
C VAL A 44 11.21 10.74 -16.87
N ASN A 45 11.48 11.11 -18.12
CA ASN A 45 10.53 11.82 -18.98
C ASN A 45 9.80 10.91 -19.97
N ALA A 46 10.02 9.59 -19.90
CA ALA A 46 9.29 8.65 -20.73
C ALA A 46 7.85 8.54 -20.23
N ARG A 47 6.89 8.60 -21.17
CA ARG A 47 5.45 8.48 -20.88
C ARG A 47 4.92 7.06 -21.03
N PHE A 48 5.75 6.15 -21.52
CA PHE A 48 5.39 4.76 -21.77
C PHE A 48 6.60 3.86 -21.57
N CYS A 49 6.29 2.60 -21.29
CA CYS A 49 7.25 1.51 -21.25
C CYS A 49 7.45 0.97 -22.67
N GLN A 50 8.70 0.80 -23.12
CA GLN A 50 8.97 0.25 -24.46
C GLN A 50 8.47 -1.19 -24.62
N THR A 51 8.49 -1.98 -23.54
CA THR A 51 8.01 -3.37 -23.52
C THR A 51 6.58 -3.51 -23.01
N GLN A 52 5.75 -2.45 -23.12
CA GLN A 52 4.37 -2.51 -22.68
C GLN A 52 3.60 -3.57 -23.48
N GLY A 53 2.87 -4.44 -22.80
CA GLY A 53 2.07 -5.51 -23.40
C GLY A 53 2.82 -6.82 -23.63
N THR A 54 4.14 -6.85 -23.46
CA THR A 54 4.96 -8.07 -23.67
C THR A 54 5.42 -8.72 -22.38
N ARG A 55 5.22 -8.06 -21.23
CA ARG A 55 5.66 -8.55 -19.93
C ARG A 55 4.66 -9.54 -19.34
N TRP A 56 5.11 -10.36 -18.39
CA TRP A 56 4.26 -11.38 -17.78
C TRP A 56 3.06 -10.77 -17.05
N TRP A 57 3.22 -9.61 -16.42
CA TRP A 57 2.14 -8.90 -15.72
C TRP A 57 1.11 -8.25 -16.67
N ASP A 58 1.42 -8.14 -17.96
CA ASP A 58 0.49 -7.62 -18.97
C ASP A 58 -0.42 -8.73 -19.56
N GLN A 59 -0.17 -9.99 -19.20
CA GLN A 59 -0.92 -11.13 -19.73
C GLN A 59 -2.32 -11.23 -19.13
N LYS A 60 -3.21 -11.95 -19.82
CA LYS A 60 -4.64 -12.04 -19.51
C LYS A 60 -4.91 -12.50 -18.07
N GLU A 61 -4.06 -13.40 -17.57
CA GLU A 61 -4.15 -13.97 -16.23
C GLU A 61 -3.91 -12.94 -15.12
N PHE A 62 -3.29 -11.80 -15.44
CA PHE A 62 -2.94 -10.73 -14.50
C PHE A 62 -3.80 -9.47 -14.66
N GLN A 63 -4.82 -9.50 -15.53
CA GLN A 63 -5.73 -8.36 -15.73
C GLN A 63 -6.72 -8.17 -14.57
N ASP A 64 -6.99 -9.24 -13.81
CA ASP A 64 -7.83 -9.21 -12.61
C ASP A 64 -7.38 -10.28 -11.62
N LEU A 65 -7.79 -10.14 -10.37
CA LEU A 65 -7.60 -11.17 -9.36
C LEU A 65 -8.53 -12.35 -9.63
N ASP A 66 -8.05 -13.56 -9.33
CA ASP A 66 -8.90 -14.74 -9.36
C ASP A 66 -9.90 -14.75 -8.18
N ALA A 67 -10.89 -15.65 -8.25
CA ALA A 67 -11.94 -15.74 -7.24
C ALA A 67 -11.41 -16.06 -5.83
N PHE A 68 -10.30 -16.80 -5.72
CA PHE A 68 -9.70 -17.18 -4.45
C PHE A 68 -8.91 -16.01 -3.83
N GLN A 69 -8.19 -15.27 -4.65
CA GLN A 69 -7.52 -14.02 -4.26
C GLN A 69 -8.54 -12.99 -3.77
N TYR A 70 -9.68 -12.83 -4.45
CA TYR A 70 -10.75 -11.95 -3.98
C TYR A 70 -11.35 -12.39 -2.63
N ARG A 71 -11.49 -13.70 -2.38
CA ARG A 71 -11.93 -14.20 -1.07
C ARG A 71 -10.94 -13.86 0.04
N ARG A 72 -9.63 -13.99 -0.25
CA ARG A 72 -8.57 -13.59 0.70
C ARG A 72 -8.59 -12.09 0.96
N LEU A 73 -8.74 -11.28 -0.08
CA LEU A 73 -8.90 -9.82 0.05
C LEU A 73 -10.09 -9.48 0.96
N SER A 74 -11.25 -10.11 0.71
CA SER A 74 -12.45 -9.94 1.52
C SER A 74 -12.22 -10.30 3.00
N TRP A 75 -11.52 -11.40 3.28
CA TRP A 75 -11.21 -11.81 4.64
C TRP A 75 -10.31 -10.78 5.37
N VAL A 76 -9.32 -10.21 4.68
CA VAL A 76 -8.49 -9.13 5.23
C VAL A 76 -9.32 -7.88 5.49
N CYS A 77 -10.15 -7.48 4.52
CA CYS A 77 -11.02 -6.31 4.65
C CYS A 77 -12.00 -6.42 5.83
N HIS A 78 -12.58 -7.60 6.07
CA HIS A 78 -13.51 -7.81 7.18
C HIS A 78 -12.82 -8.00 8.54
N GLY A 79 -11.65 -8.64 8.57
CA GLY A 79 -11.01 -9.07 9.82
C GLY A 79 -9.91 -8.14 10.34
N TYR A 80 -9.23 -7.40 9.47
CA TYR A 80 -7.96 -6.74 9.80
C TYR A 80 -7.90 -5.26 9.40
N THR A 81 -8.89 -4.75 8.66
CA THR A 81 -8.90 -3.35 8.24
C THR A 81 -9.47 -2.45 9.33
N ILE A 82 -8.58 -1.70 10.00
CA ILE A 82 -8.95 -0.74 11.05
C ILE A 82 -9.25 0.68 10.53
N TYR A 83 -8.90 0.97 9.28
CA TYR A 83 -9.20 2.23 8.60
C TYR A 83 -9.33 1.98 7.10
N ASN A 84 -10.38 2.53 6.49
CA ASN A 84 -10.61 2.46 5.05
C ASN A 84 -11.22 3.77 4.56
N TYR A 85 -10.60 4.38 3.55
CA TYR A 85 -11.09 5.63 2.99
C TYR A 85 -12.42 5.44 2.23
N CYS A 86 -12.64 4.28 1.61
CA CYS A 86 -13.86 3.97 0.86
C CYS A 86 -15.13 3.93 1.72
N THR A 87 -14.99 3.61 3.02
CA THR A 87 -16.10 3.56 3.99
C THR A 87 -16.18 4.82 4.87
N ASN A 88 -15.19 5.71 4.81
CA ASN A 88 -15.17 6.94 5.58
C ASN A 88 -16.08 8.03 4.95
N ARG A 89 -17.37 7.98 5.28
CA ARG A 89 -18.38 8.92 4.76
C ARG A 89 -18.25 10.36 5.29
N VAL A 90 -17.57 10.55 6.42
CA VAL A 90 -17.29 11.90 6.95
C VAL A 90 -16.31 12.62 6.05
N ARG A 91 -15.25 11.92 5.60
CA ARG A 91 -14.22 12.48 4.72
C ARG A 91 -14.62 12.44 3.25
N PHE A 92 -15.31 11.38 2.84
CA PHE A 92 -15.76 11.15 1.46
C PHE A 92 -17.29 10.94 1.43
N PRO A 93 -18.07 12.04 1.43
CA PRO A 93 -19.53 11.95 1.34
C PRO A 93 -19.98 11.28 0.05
N ILE A 94 -19.26 11.54 -1.05
CA ILE A 94 -19.43 10.87 -2.34
C ILE A 94 -18.43 9.71 -2.39
N LEU A 95 -18.93 8.51 -2.65
CA LEU A 95 -18.11 7.30 -2.76
C LEU A 95 -17.16 7.43 -3.97
N PRO A 96 -15.83 7.28 -3.78
CA PRO A 96 -14.89 7.26 -4.88
C PRO A 96 -15.21 6.10 -5.86
N PRO A 97 -15.16 6.34 -7.18
CA PRO A 97 -15.65 5.39 -8.19
C PRO A 97 -14.91 4.05 -8.21
N GLU A 98 -13.61 4.05 -7.88
CA GLU A 98 -12.74 2.88 -7.81
C GLU A 98 -13.18 1.90 -6.71
N CYS A 99 -13.73 2.40 -5.61
CA CYS A 99 -14.07 1.56 -4.45
C CYS A 99 -15.04 0.42 -4.77
N LYS A 100 -15.91 0.60 -5.78
CA LYS A 100 -16.82 -0.46 -6.26
C LYS A 100 -16.07 -1.52 -7.06
N ARG A 101 -15.12 -1.10 -7.90
CA ARG A 101 -14.30 -2.00 -8.73
C ARG A 101 -13.34 -2.81 -7.86
N ASP A 102 -12.72 -2.16 -6.87
CA ASP A 102 -11.65 -2.74 -6.05
C ASP A 102 -12.17 -3.73 -5.00
N ARG A 103 -13.49 -3.79 -4.77
CA ARG A 103 -14.16 -4.71 -3.82
C ARG A 103 -13.60 -4.60 -2.38
N VAL A 104 -13.23 -3.38 -2.00
CA VAL A 104 -12.66 -3.06 -0.68
C VAL A 104 -13.68 -2.47 0.30
N VAL A 105 -14.97 -2.45 -0.07
CA VAL A 105 -16.09 -1.96 0.76
C VAL A 105 -16.84 -3.14 1.36
#